data_AF-A0A2E7TMD8-F1
#
_entry.id   AF-A0A2E7TMD8-F1
#
_cell.length_a   1.000
_cell.length_b   1.000
_cell.length_c   1.000
_cell.angle_alpha   90.00
_cell.angle_beta   90.00
_cell.angle_gamma   90.00
#
_symmetry.space_group_name_H-M   'P 1'
#
loop_
_entity.id
_entity.type
_entity.pdbx_description
1 polymer ?
#
loop_
_entity_poly.entity_id
_entity_poly.type
_entity_poly.pdbx_seq_one_letter_code
_entity_poly.pdbx_strand_id
1 'polypeptide(L)'
;MKASENTFELNAVLAVTLDSSDNDGLIFVPKNSEINVIIENYFGKIIINEINIKNLEDEMALSKDKLETSLPLLDLKLLDRYLFKQLNDKTSFNYSPYNYFPNYDFSVFEKGRRASDIDWAMFSSLYIFSCNVLPESIKVELSLAKELRVSEENIKKFIKKIPEKIFRKTGHLESRGGNLTFDAEELIKNNLNEEDKSNFDENPYLKFHSGSDLA
;
A
#
# COMPACT_ATOMS: atom_id res chain seq x y z
N MET A 1 -4.94 17.85 5.76
CA MET A 1 -5.08 17.43 4.36
C MET A 1 -6.52 17.71 3.99
N LYS A 2 -6.77 18.36 2.86
CA LYS A 2 -8.13 18.53 2.33
C LYS A 2 -8.33 17.55 1.17
N ALA A 3 -9.52 16.98 1.07
CA ALA A 3 -9.85 16.03 0.03
C ALA A 3 -11.22 16.36 -0.57
N SER A 4 -11.43 16.00 -1.84
CA SER A 4 -12.70 16.22 -2.53
C SER A 4 -13.85 15.38 -1.97
N GLU A 5 -13.54 14.23 -1.37
CA GLU A 5 -14.51 13.30 -0.79
C GLU A 5 -14.02 12.77 0.58
N ASN A 6 -14.91 12.10 1.32
CA ASN A 6 -14.63 11.54 2.65
C ASN A 6 -14.45 10.01 2.63
N THR A 7 -14.57 9.38 1.46
CA THR A 7 -14.44 7.94 1.27
C THR A 7 -13.35 7.65 0.23
N PHE A 8 -12.76 6.46 0.31
CA PHE A 8 -11.70 6.03 -0.60
C PHE A 8 -11.88 4.55 -0.96
N GLU A 9 -13.00 4.27 -1.63
CA GLU A 9 -13.42 2.93 -2.06
C GLU A 9 -12.63 2.44 -3.29
N LEU A 10 -12.87 1.20 -3.72
CA LEU A 10 -12.18 0.62 -4.88
C LEU A 10 -12.43 1.45 -6.15
N ASN A 11 -11.35 1.75 -6.88
CA ASN A 11 -11.33 2.58 -8.09
C ASN A 11 -11.81 4.03 -7.88
N ALA A 12 -11.95 4.48 -6.64
CA ALA A 12 -12.25 5.87 -6.34
C ALA A 12 -11.04 6.74 -6.66
N VAL A 13 -11.28 7.87 -7.33
CA VAL A 13 -10.29 8.91 -7.61
C VAL A 13 -10.52 10.08 -6.67
N LEU A 14 -9.52 10.40 -5.86
CA LEU A 14 -9.59 11.45 -4.86
C LEU A 14 -8.63 12.58 -5.23
N ALA A 15 -9.15 13.81 -5.29
CA ALA A 15 -8.31 14.99 -5.37
C ALA A 15 -7.96 15.45 -3.95
N VAL A 16 -6.66 15.51 -3.66
CA VAL A 16 -6.10 15.88 -2.36
C VAL A 16 -5.31 17.17 -2.49
N THR A 17 -5.59 18.12 -1.61
CA THR A 17 -4.87 19.39 -1.54
C THR A 17 -4.08 19.44 -0.23
N LEU A 18 -2.78 19.71 -0.36
CA LEU A 18 -1.83 19.86 0.74
C LEU A 18 -1.26 21.28 0.76
N ASP A 19 -1.19 21.88 1.93
CA ASP A 19 -0.57 23.18 2.16
C ASP A 19 0.37 23.14 3.37
N SER A 20 0.96 24.27 3.75
CA SER A 20 1.90 24.31 4.88
C SER A 20 1.33 23.88 6.25
N SER A 21 0.00 23.84 6.41
CA SER A 21 -0.63 23.31 7.62
C SER A 21 -0.55 21.78 7.72
N ASP A 22 -0.23 21.12 6.60
CA ASP A 22 -0.11 19.67 6.48
C ASP A 22 1.30 19.13 6.74
N ASN A 23 2.26 20.03 6.94
CA ASN A 23 3.64 19.68 7.23
C ASN A 23 3.73 18.77 8.45
N ASP A 24 4.33 17.61 8.25
CA ASP A 24 4.70 16.71 9.33
C ASP A 24 6.12 16.17 9.07
N GLY A 25 6.65 15.31 9.94
CA GLY A 25 7.98 14.75 9.73
C GLY A 25 8.15 13.90 8.46
N LEU A 26 7.11 13.75 7.61
CA LEU A 26 7.13 13.03 6.34
C LEU A 26 7.17 13.97 5.13
N ILE A 27 6.51 15.11 5.20
CA ILE A 27 6.46 16.09 4.09
C ILE A 27 6.67 17.53 4.58
N PHE A 28 7.23 18.36 3.71
CA PHE A 28 7.33 19.80 3.94
C PHE A 28 6.85 20.58 2.72
N VAL A 29 5.81 21.38 2.91
CA VAL A 29 5.18 22.30 1.97
C VAL A 29 5.42 23.74 2.43
N PRO A 30 6.06 24.60 1.61
CA PRO A 30 6.23 26.01 1.93
C PRO A 30 4.89 26.76 2.07
N LYS A 31 4.85 27.84 2.88
CA LYS A 31 3.63 28.62 3.15
C LYS A 31 2.91 29.18 1.93
N ASN A 32 3.66 29.48 0.87
CA ASN A 32 3.14 30.11 -0.33
C ASN A 32 2.93 29.10 -1.46
N SER A 33 2.84 27.82 -1.13
CA SER A 33 2.68 26.74 -2.08
C SER A 33 1.54 25.82 -1.67
N GLU A 34 0.88 25.28 -2.66
CA GLU A 34 -0.19 24.29 -2.54
C GLU A 34 0.14 23.13 -3.46
N ILE A 35 -0.06 21.91 -2.99
CA ILE A 35 0.14 20.70 -3.78
C ILE A 35 -1.21 20.05 -3.98
N ASN A 36 -1.58 19.89 -5.24
CA ASN A 36 -2.76 19.15 -5.65
C ASN A 36 -2.31 17.78 -6.15
N VAL A 37 -2.79 16.74 -5.51
CA VAL A 37 -2.46 15.34 -5.80
C VAL A 37 -3.74 14.63 -6.20
N ILE A 38 -3.73 13.95 -7.35
CA ILE A 38 -4.81 13.05 -7.74
C ILE A 38 -4.37 11.64 -7.41
N ILE A 39 -5.12 10.98 -6.54
CA ILE A 39 -4.84 9.60 -6.14
C ILE A 39 -6.00 8.69 -6.50
N GLU A 40 -5.68 7.41 -6.68
CA GLU A 40 -6.64 6.37 -6.98
C GLU A 40 -6.40 5.16 -6.07
N ASN A 41 -7.49 4.55 -5.61
CA ASN A 41 -7.42 3.28 -4.90
C ASN A 41 -7.56 2.13 -5.91
N TYR A 42 -6.43 1.56 -6.31
CA TYR A 42 -6.42 0.43 -7.20
C TYR A 42 -6.12 -0.84 -6.38
N PHE A 43 -7.16 -1.64 -6.11
CA PHE A 43 -7.07 -2.88 -5.30
C PHE A 43 -6.33 -2.73 -3.95
N GLY A 44 -6.57 -1.62 -3.23
CA GLY A 44 -5.92 -1.34 -1.96
C GLY A 44 -4.51 -0.75 -2.10
N LYS A 45 -4.00 -0.52 -3.31
CA LYS A 45 -2.81 0.30 -3.54
C LYS A 45 -3.23 1.74 -3.80
N ILE A 46 -2.59 2.68 -3.10
CA ILE A 46 -2.72 4.12 -3.40
C ILE A 46 -1.82 4.41 -4.60
N ILE A 47 -2.42 4.69 -5.76
CA ILE A 47 -1.70 5.15 -6.95
C ILE A 47 -1.77 6.67 -6.98
N ILE A 48 -0.62 7.33 -7.17
CA ILE A 48 -0.55 8.77 -7.40
C ILE A 48 -0.56 8.99 -8.91
N ASN A 49 -1.69 9.45 -9.43
CA ASN A 49 -1.89 9.66 -10.87
C ASN A 49 -1.34 11.01 -11.34
N GLU A 50 -1.46 12.05 -10.52
CA GLU A 50 -0.97 13.39 -10.85
C GLU A 50 -0.48 14.13 -9.60
N ILE A 51 0.58 14.93 -9.75
CA ILE A 51 1.03 15.90 -8.76
C ILE A 51 1.18 17.25 -9.46
N ASN A 52 0.47 18.26 -8.96
CA ASN A 52 0.50 19.61 -9.46
C ASN A 52 0.82 20.59 -8.32
N ILE A 53 1.90 21.35 -8.46
CA ILE A 53 2.36 22.30 -7.44
C ILE A 53 1.97 23.71 -7.91
N LYS A 54 1.17 24.40 -7.11
CA LYS A 54 0.75 25.78 -7.31
C LYS A 54 1.42 26.68 -6.28
N ASN A 55 1.68 27.93 -6.66
CA ASN A 55 2.02 28.97 -5.70
C ASN A 55 0.80 29.84 -5.43
N LEU A 56 0.62 30.18 -4.16
CA LEU A 56 -0.40 31.10 -3.67
C LEU A 56 0.28 32.47 -3.53
N GLU A 57 0.19 33.33 -4.55
CA GLU A 57 0.67 34.72 -4.47
C GLU A 57 -0.47 35.68 -4.13
N ASP A 58 -0.21 36.63 -3.21
CA ASP A 58 -0.83 37.96 -3.21
C ASP A 58 -0.31 38.75 -4.42
N GLU A 59 -1.17 39.52 -5.10
CA GLU A 59 -0.98 40.21 -6.39
C GLU A 59 0.22 41.20 -6.54
N MET A 60 1.18 41.24 -5.61
CA MET A 60 2.33 42.15 -5.68
C MET A 60 3.66 41.49 -5.23
N ALA A 61 4.28 40.66 -6.07
CA ALA A 61 5.75 40.61 -6.23
C ALA A 61 6.19 39.49 -7.20
N LEU A 62 5.98 39.69 -8.50
CA LEU A 62 6.65 38.91 -9.54
C LEU A 62 8.15 39.27 -9.58
N SER A 63 8.98 38.49 -8.89
CA SER A 63 10.33 38.20 -9.39
C SER A 63 10.46 36.70 -9.56
N LYS A 64 10.81 36.26 -10.78
CA LYS A 64 11.09 34.85 -11.11
C LYS A 64 12.04 34.17 -10.11
N ASP A 65 12.89 34.95 -9.45
CA ASP A 65 13.83 34.51 -8.42
C ASP A 65 13.19 33.77 -7.24
N LYS A 66 11.94 34.11 -6.83
CA LYS A 66 11.35 33.45 -5.65
C LYS A 66 10.88 32.02 -5.91
N LEU A 67 10.44 31.73 -7.13
CA LEU A 67 10.02 30.38 -7.56
C LEU A 67 11.19 29.39 -7.50
N GLU A 68 12.35 29.80 -8.00
CA GLU A 68 13.58 29.01 -7.90
C GLU A 68 14.06 28.81 -6.46
N THR A 69 13.71 29.71 -5.53
CA THR A 69 14.09 29.59 -4.12
C THR A 69 13.13 28.75 -3.26
N SER A 70 11.84 28.63 -3.60
CA SER A 70 10.86 27.89 -2.79
C SER A 70 10.73 26.42 -3.16
N LEU A 71 10.86 26.07 -4.45
CA LEU A 71 10.87 24.69 -4.94
C LEU A 71 11.92 23.80 -4.26
N PRO A 72 13.17 24.25 -4.04
CA PRO A 72 14.17 23.47 -3.31
C PRO A 72 13.82 23.20 -1.84
N LEU A 73 12.90 23.96 -1.24
CA LEU A 73 12.47 23.76 0.15
C LEU A 73 11.38 22.68 0.26
N LEU A 74 10.66 22.40 -0.82
CA LEU A 74 9.61 21.38 -0.88
C LEU A 74 10.22 19.97 -0.69
N ASP A 75 9.72 19.20 0.29
CA ASP A 75 10.12 17.80 0.50
C ASP A 75 8.88 16.89 0.45
N LEU A 76 8.81 16.09 -0.62
CA LEU A 76 7.72 15.14 -0.87
C LEU A 76 8.22 13.69 -0.99
N LYS A 77 9.44 13.40 -0.54
CA LYS A 77 10.03 12.05 -0.66
C LYS A 77 9.19 10.96 0.00
N LEU A 78 8.41 11.31 1.02
CA LEU A 78 7.53 10.39 1.74
C LEU A 78 6.05 10.74 1.57
N LEU A 79 5.69 11.36 0.44
CA LEU A 79 4.30 11.71 0.13
C LEU A 79 3.39 10.48 0.12
N ASP A 80 3.86 9.36 -0.42
CA ASP A 80 3.16 8.07 -0.41
C ASP A 80 2.80 7.60 1.01
N ARG A 81 3.76 7.67 1.94
CA ARG A 81 3.58 7.33 3.35
C ARG A 81 2.72 8.34 4.09
N TYR A 82 2.85 9.62 3.76
CA TYR A 82 1.99 10.66 4.31
C TYR A 82 0.53 10.41 3.93
N LEU A 83 0.24 10.22 2.64
CA LEU A 83 -1.10 9.93 2.13
C LEU A 83 -1.66 8.65 2.78
N PHE A 84 -0.86 7.58 2.82
CA PHE A 84 -1.27 6.35 3.49
C PHE A 84 -1.63 6.58 4.96
N LYS A 85 -0.82 7.35 5.71
CA LYS A 85 -1.08 7.67 7.11
C LYS A 85 -2.38 8.46 7.28
N GLN A 86 -2.64 9.47 6.44
CA GLN A 86 -3.84 10.31 6.54
C GLN A 86 -5.11 9.53 6.16
N LEU A 87 -5.05 8.68 5.13
CA LEU A 87 -6.16 7.86 4.70
C LEU A 87 -6.43 6.72 5.71
N ASN A 88 -5.39 6.14 6.31
CA ASN A 88 -5.55 5.06 7.28
C ASN A 88 -6.14 5.52 8.64
N ASP A 89 -6.19 6.82 8.90
CA ASP A 89 -6.79 7.33 10.14
C ASP A 89 -8.27 6.93 10.24
N LYS A 90 -8.60 6.25 11.34
CA LYS A 90 -9.94 5.72 11.62
C LYS A 90 -11.00 6.81 11.79
N THR A 91 -10.57 8.03 12.10
CA THR A 91 -11.48 9.17 12.31
C THR A 91 -11.80 9.93 11.02
N SER A 92 -11.06 9.66 9.94
CA SER A 92 -11.25 10.26 8.61
C SER A 92 -11.81 9.22 7.62
N PHE A 93 -10.95 8.64 6.79
CA PHE A 93 -11.32 7.73 5.71
C PHE A 93 -11.41 6.28 6.17
N ASN A 94 -10.75 5.92 7.28
CA ASN A 94 -10.67 4.54 7.78
C ASN A 94 -10.22 3.55 6.69
N TYR A 95 -9.30 3.99 5.82
CA TYR A 95 -8.81 3.19 4.72
C TYR A 95 -7.87 2.07 5.21
N SER A 96 -8.12 0.84 4.78
CA SER A 96 -7.19 -0.27 4.97
C SER A 96 -7.01 -1.01 3.64
N PRO A 97 -5.76 -1.24 3.18
CA PRO A 97 -5.53 -2.05 1.99
C PRO A 97 -6.07 -3.48 2.17
N TYR A 98 -6.07 -3.99 3.41
CA TYR A 98 -6.49 -5.35 3.73
C TYR A 98 -7.99 -5.61 3.53
N ASN A 99 -8.80 -4.55 3.42
CA ASN A 99 -10.21 -4.68 3.06
C ASN A 99 -10.41 -5.21 1.63
N TYR A 100 -9.36 -5.16 0.79
CA TYR A 100 -9.36 -5.64 -0.59
C TYR A 100 -8.66 -7.00 -0.76
N PHE A 101 -8.33 -7.66 0.35
CA PHE A 101 -7.82 -9.04 0.36
C PHE A 101 -9.00 -10.02 0.53
N PRO A 102 -8.97 -11.21 -0.11
CA PRO A 102 -10.03 -12.21 0.06
C PRO A 102 -10.28 -12.58 1.53
N ASN A 103 -11.55 -12.77 1.90
CA ASN A 103 -11.90 -13.06 3.29
C ASN A 103 -11.40 -14.45 3.71
N TYR A 104 -10.42 -14.50 4.62
CA TYR A 104 -9.81 -15.74 5.10
C TYR A 104 -9.54 -15.71 6.61
N ASP A 105 -9.83 -16.81 7.30
CA ASP A 105 -9.54 -16.93 8.73
C ASP A 105 -8.06 -17.30 8.98
N PHE A 106 -7.27 -16.30 9.36
CA PHE A 106 -5.86 -16.48 9.74
C PHE A 106 -5.63 -16.91 11.19
N SER A 107 -6.68 -17.27 11.95
CA SER A 107 -6.55 -17.61 13.37
C SER A 107 -5.67 -18.82 13.66
N VAL A 108 -5.33 -19.63 12.65
CA VAL A 108 -4.31 -20.69 12.73
C VAL A 108 -2.94 -20.15 13.16
N PHE A 109 -2.57 -18.96 12.68
CA PHE A 109 -1.30 -18.30 12.96
C PHE A 109 -1.31 -17.60 14.34
N GLU A 110 -2.46 -17.07 14.75
CA GLU A 110 -2.65 -16.48 16.08
C GLU A 110 -2.55 -17.55 17.17
N LYS A 111 -3.25 -18.67 16.99
CA LYS A 111 -3.37 -19.74 17.99
C LYS A 111 -2.18 -20.71 17.98
N GLY A 112 -1.19 -20.51 17.12
CA GLY A 112 0.00 -21.35 17.01
C GLY A 112 -0.29 -22.80 16.58
N ARG A 113 -1.38 -23.00 15.82
CA ARG A 113 -1.77 -24.33 15.31
C ARG A 113 -0.88 -24.71 14.11
N ARG A 114 -0.92 -25.99 13.74
CA ARG A 114 -0.23 -26.47 12.53
C ARG A 114 -0.98 -25.94 11.30
N ALA A 115 -0.37 -24.98 10.61
CA ALA A 115 -0.85 -24.47 9.32
C ALA A 115 -0.78 -25.55 8.24
N SER A 116 -1.86 -25.67 7.48
CA SER A 116 -1.99 -26.47 6.26
C SER A 116 -1.33 -25.76 5.06
N ASP A 117 -1.29 -26.43 3.90
CA ASP A 117 -0.75 -25.81 2.69
C ASP A 117 -1.60 -24.61 2.23
N ILE A 118 -2.93 -24.66 2.37
CA ILE A 118 -3.81 -23.53 2.04
C ILE A 118 -3.58 -22.35 2.99
N ASP A 119 -3.37 -22.59 4.29
CA ASP A 119 -3.04 -21.54 5.26
C ASP A 119 -1.74 -20.81 4.87
N TRP A 120 -0.71 -21.58 4.50
CA TRP A 120 0.55 -21.02 4.03
C TRP A 120 0.42 -20.30 2.69
N ALA A 121 -0.40 -20.81 1.76
CA ALA A 121 -0.65 -20.16 0.48
C ALA A 121 -1.37 -18.81 0.67
N MET A 122 -2.43 -18.78 1.47
CA MET A 122 -3.15 -17.54 1.79
C MET A 122 -2.28 -16.53 2.53
N PHE A 123 -1.46 -16.99 3.49
CA PHE A 123 -0.50 -16.11 4.18
C PHE A 123 0.55 -15.54 3.23
N SER A 124 1.03 -16.36 2.28
CA SER A 124 2.00 -15.93 1.27
C SER A 124 1.41 -14.89 0.34
N SER A 125 0.17 -15.10 -0.12
CA SER A 125 -0.57 -14.12 -0.92
C SER A 125 -0.77 -12.82 -0.16
N LEU A 126 -1.18 -12.88 1.12
CA LEU A 126 -1.32 -11.70 1.97
C LEU A 126 0.01 -10.96 2.15
N TYR A 127 1.12 -11.68 2.34
CA TYR A 127 2.44 -11.09 2.43
C TYR A 127 2.85 -10.38 1.13
N ILE A 128 2.63 -11.01 -0.03
CA ILE A 128 2.87 -10.40 -1.36
C ILE A 128 2.00 -9.16 -1.53
N PHE A 129 0.73 -9.25 -1.16
CA PHE A 129 -0.22 -8.15 -1.21
C PHE A 129 0.29 -6.96 -0.39
N SER A 130 0.61 -7.16 0.89
CA SER A 130 1.21 -6.13 1.75
C SER A 130 2.47 -5.52 1.17
N CYS A 131 3.34 -6.32 0.55
CA CYS A 131 4.56 -5.81 -0.06
C CYS A 131 4.29 -4.86 -1.24
N ASN A 132 3.19 -5.06 -1.97
CA ASN A 132 2.85 -4.29 -3.16
C ASN A 132 2.01 -3.05 -2.88
N VAL A 133 1.09 -3.13 -1.91
CA VAL A 133 0.09 -2.10 -1.64
C VAL A 133 0.54 -1.07 -0.59
N LEU A 134 1.51 -1.43 0.25
CA LEU A 134 2.05 -0.51 1.27
C LEU A 134 3.19 0.34 0.68
N PRO A 135 3.28 1.63 1.05
CA PRO A 135 4.46 2.46 0.82
C PRO A 135 5.77 1.77 1.18
N GLU A 136 6.82 1.98 0.38
CA GLU A 136 8.13 1.36 0.59
C GLU A 136 8.78 1.79 1.91
N SER A 137 8.42 2.92 2.47
CA SER A 137 8.94 3.35 3.78
C SER A 137 8.20 2.73 4.98
N ILE A 138 7.10 2.00 4.76
CA ILE A 138 6.35 1.30 5.81
C ILE A 138 6.89 -0.11 6.00
N LYS A 139 7.12 -0.51 7.25
CA LYS A 139 7.57 -1.86 7.58
C LYS A 139 6.42 -2.87 7.45
N VAL A 140 6.50 -3.75 6.45
CA VAL A 140 5.47 -4.75 6.12
C VAL A 140 5.16 -5.65 7.31
N GLU A 141 6.18 -6.12 8.03
CA GLU A 141 5.99 -7.03 9.17
C GLU A 141 5.18 -6.40 10.31
N LEU A 142 5.32 -5.09 10.51
CA LEU A 142 4.57 -4.37 11.53
C LEU A 142 3.10 -4.20 11.12
N SER A 143 2.85 -3.94 9.82
CA SER A 143 1.50 -3.79 9.28
C SER A 143 0.75 -5.12 9.36
N LEU A 144 1.37 -6.22 8.92
CA LEU A 144 0.83 -7.57 9.03
C LEU A 144 0.61 -8.01 10.48
N ALA A 145 1.51 -7.68 11.39
CA ALA A 145 1.36 -7.97 12.81
C ALA A 145 0.08 -7.35 13.39
N LYS A 146 -0.24 -6.11 12.99
CA LYS A 146 -1.48 -5.44 13.41
C LYS A 146 -2.72 -6.10 12.80
N GLU A 147 -2.67 -6.40 11.50
CA GLU A 147 -3.79 -7.03 10.78
C GLU A 147 -4.12 -8.42 11.35
N LEU A 148 -3.09 -9.26 11.48
CA LEU A 148 -3.22 -10.63 11.97
C LEU A 148 -3.27 -10.74 13.50
N ARG A 149 -3.15 -9.63 14.22
CA ARG A 149 -3.12 -9.56 15.70
C ARG A 149 -2.07 -10.46 16.34
N VAL A 150 -0.89 -10.51 15.74
CA VAL A 150 0.27 -11.28 16.25
C VAL A 150 1.48 -10.36 16.43
N SER A 151 2.54 -10.86 17.08
CA SER A 151 3.77 -10.08 17.22
C SER A 151 4.54 -9.97 15.90
N GLU A 152 5.28 -8.86 15.73
CA GLU A 152 6.18 -8.67 14.58
C GLU A 152 7.22 -9.80 14.47
N GLU A 153 7.68 -10.32 15.61
CA GLU A 153 8.62 -11.45 15.66
C GLU A 153 8.00 -12.74 15.09
N ASN A 154 6.71 -12.98 15.36
CA ASN A 154 5.99 -14.11 14.79
C ASN A 154 5.84 -13.96 13.28
N ILE A 155 5.51 -12.76 12.76
CA ILE A 155 5.47 -12.51 11.31
C ILE A 155 6.80 -12.85 10.64
N LYS A 156 7.93 -12.40 11.22
CA LYS A 156 9.27 -12.74 10.71
C LYS A 156 9.54 -14.25 10.72
N LYS A 157 9.09 -14.95 11.76
CA LYS A 157 9.19 -16.42 11.85
C LYS A 157 8.32 -17.11 10.81
N PHE A 158 7.11 -16.61 10.56
CA PHE A 158 6.19 -17.16 9.56
C PHE A 158 6.75 -16.99 8.15
N ILE A 159 7.22 -15.80 7.79
CA ILE A 159 7.83 -15.53 6.47
C ILE A 159 9.01 -16.49 6.21
N LYS A 160 9.85 -16.75 7.22
CA LYS A 160 10.97 -17.71 7.10
C LYS A 160 10.56 -19.17 7.00
N LYS A 161 9.33 -19.51 7.43
CA LYS A 161 8.80 -20.88 7.48
C LYS A 161 7.89 -21.20 6.30
N ILE A 162 7.60 -20.24 5.42
CA ILE A 162 6.78 -20.49 4.24
C ILE A 162 7.45 -21.58 3.40
N PRO A 163 6.73 -22.66 3.05
CA PRO A 163 7.28 -23.72 2.20
C PRO A 163 7.69 -23.20 0.82
N GLU A 164 8.87 -23.60 0.33
CA GLU A 164 9.36 -23.22 -1.02
C GLU A 164 8.46 -23.70 -2.17
N LYS A 165 7.70 -24.79 -1.93
CA LYS A 165 6.68 -25.27 -2.85
C LYS A 165 5.48 -24.32 -3.00
N ILE A 166 5.33 -23.36 -2.07
CA ILE A 166 4.24 -22.37 -2.05
C ILE A 166 4.72 -20.99 -2.48
N PHE A 167 5.88 -20.57 -1.97
CA PHE A 167 6.39 -19.22 -2.15
C PHE A 167 7.85 -19.24 -2.55
N ARG A 168 8.18 -18.48 -3.59
CA ARG A 168 9.54 -18.28 -4.06
C ARG A 168 9.92 -16.83 -3.85
N LYS A 169 10.90 -16.60 -2.99
CA LYS A 169 11.45 -15.26 -2.79
C LYS A 169 12.17 -14.82 -4.07
N THR A 170 11.75 -13.70 -4.66
CA THR A 170 12.47 -13.06 -5.77
C THR A 170 13.63 -12.21 -5.21
N GLY A 171 14.83 -12.30 -5.80
CA GLY A 171 15.98 -11.43 -5.45
C GLY A 171 15.94 -10.12 -6.25
N HIS A 172 16.58 -9.00 -5.90
CA HIS A 172 17.71 -8.67 -5.00
C HIS A 172 17.31 -8.25 -3.56
N LEU A 173 18.31 -7.91 -2.72
CA LEU A 173 18.20 -7.47 -1.31
C LEU A 173 17.21 -6.31 -1.07
N GLU A 174 16.82 -5.58 -2.10
CA GLU A 174 16.04 -4.34 -2.00
C GLU A 174 14.55 -4.50 -2.36
N SER A 175 14.15 -5.54 -3.11
CA SER A 175 12.72 -5.77 -3.42
C SER A 175 12.04 -6.57 -2.32
N ARG A 176 10.93 -6.05 -1.78
CA ARG A 176 10.10 -6.76 -0.81
C ARG A 176 9.25 -7.83 -1.49
N GLY A 177 8.99 -8.93 -0.81
CA GLY A 177 8.06 -9.96 -1.28
C GLY A 177 8.72 -11.09 -2.07
N GLY A 178 8.01 -11.59 -3.07
CA GLY A 178 8.30 -12.79 -3.86
C GLY A 178 7.05 -13.20 -4.63
N ASN A 179 7.04 -14.43 -5.14
CA ASN A 179 5.98 -14.95 -6.00
C ASN A 179 5.33 -16.17 -5.37
N LEU A 180 4.03 -16.36 -5.61
CA LEU A 180 3.39 -17.65 -5.41
C LEU A 180 3.87 -18.63 -6.48
N THR A 181 3.86 -19.91 -6.14
CA THR A 181 3.94 -20.96 -7.15
C THR A 181 2.57 -21.14 -7.81
N PHE A 182 2.56 -21.64 -9.05
CA PHE A 182 1.34 -21.97 -9.76
C PHE A 182 0.44 -22.93 -8.94
N ASP A 183 1.05 -23.97 -8.34
CA ASP A 183 0.33 -24.91 -7.47
C ASP A 183 -0.34 -24.22 -6.27
N ALA A 184 0.30 -23.21 -5.69
CA ALA A 184 -0.27 -22.45 -4.58
C ALA A 184 -1.42 -21.55 -5.03
N GLU A 185 -1.31 -20.95 -6.22
CA GLU A 185 -2.41 -20.17 -6.80
C GLU A 185 -3.63 -21.06 -7.09
N GLU A 186 -3.45 -22.22 -7.71
CA GLU A 186 -4.55 -23.16 -7.93
C GLU A 186 -5.17 -23.64 -6.61
N LEU A 187 -4.33 -23.91 -5.60
CA LEU A 187 -4.80 -24.28 -4.26
C LEU A 187 -5.68 -23.19 -3.65
N ILE A 188 -5.29 -21.91 -3.76
CA ILE A 188 -6.11 -20.79 -3.30
C ILE A 188 -7.43 -20.76 -4.07
N LYS A 189 -7.39 -20.75 -5.41
CA LYS A 189 -8.59 -20.64 -6.26
C LYS A 189 -9.60 -21.76 -6.02
N ASN A 190 -9.14 -22.97 -5.74
CA ASN A 190 -10.00 -24.12 -5.46
C ASN A 190 -10.68 -24.05 -4.07
N ASN A 191 -10.19 -23.17 -3.19
CA ASN A 191 -10.66 -22.99 -1.83
C ASN A 191 -11.42 -21.66 -1.60
N LEU A 192 -11.51 -20.80 -2.62
CA LEU A 192 -12.31 -19.59 -2.61
C LEU A 192 -13.72 -19.83 -3.18
N ASN A 193 -14.68 -18.99 -2.80
CA ASN A 193 -15.97 -18.93 -3.50
C ASN A 193 -15.80 -18.24 -4.88
N GLU A 194 -16.81 -18.31 -5.74
CA GLU A 194 -16.71 -17.77 -7.12
C GLU A 194 -16.43 -16.25 -7.16
N GLU A 195 -16.95 -15.48 -6.19
CA GLU A 195 -16.73 -14.03 -6.10
C GLU A 195 -15.28 -13.70 -5.71
N ASP A 196 -14.79 -14.29 -4.62
CA ASP A 196 -13.42 -14.15 -4.14
C ASP A 196 -12.41 -14.70 -5.17
N LYS A 197 -12.79 -15.71 -5.95
CA LYS A 197 -11.97 -16.24 -7.03
C LYS A 197 -11.84 -15.24 -8.19
N SER A 198 -12.93 -14.58 -8.59
CA SER A 198 -12.86 -13.50 -9.59
C SER A 198 -12.00 -12.34 -9.08
N ASN A 199 -12.22 -11.92 -7.83
CA ASN A 199 -11.42 -10.88 -7.20
C ASN A 199 -9.94 -11.27 -7.10
N PHE A 200 -9.65 -12.53 -6.77
CA PHE A 200 -8.28 -13.04 -6.74
C PHE A 200 -7.64 -13.00 -8.13
N ASP A 201 -8.42 -13.28 -9.17
CA ASP A 201 -7.93 -13.30 -10.53
C ASP A 201 -7.68 -11.91 -11.12
N GLU A 202 -8.52 -10.95 -10.80
CA GLU A 202 -8.43 -9.57 -11.27
C GLU A 202 -7.41 -8.73 -10.49
N ASN A 203 -7.17 -9.05 -9.21
CA ASN A 203 -6.27 -8.28 -8.37
C ASN A 203 -4.79 -8.56 -8.72
N PRO A 204 -4.06 -7.55 -9.24
CA PRO A 204 -2.68 -7.73 -9.70
C PRO A 204 -1.67 -7.91 -8.56
N TYR A 205 -2.08 -7.66 -7.32
CA TYR A 205 -1.19 -7.62 -6.16
C TYR A 205 -1.19 -8.90 -5.32
N LEU A 206 -1.99 -9.91 -5.66
CA LEU A 206 -2.14 -11.14 -4.86
C LEU A 206 -1.21 -12.29 -5.24
N LYS A 207 -0.68 -12.30 -6.48
CA LYS A 207 0.01 -13.46 -7.08
C LYS A 207 1.42 -13.19 -7.62
N PHE A 208 1.73 -11.94 -7.94
CA PHE A 208 2.94 -11.43 -8.59
C PHE A 208 3.67 -12.40 -9.55
N HIS A 209 3.37 -12.24 -10.84
CA HIS A 209 4.23 -12.69 -11.93
C HIS A 209 5.23 -11.57 -12.24
N SER A 210 6.53 -11.90 -12.34
CA SER A 210 7.56 -10.92 -12.72
C SER A 210 7.16 -10.19 -14.00
N GLY A 211 7.59 -8.92 -14.15
CA GLY A 211 7.34 -8.09 -15.33
C GLY A 211 7.87 -8.63 -16.68
N SER A 212 8.31 -9.89 -16.73
CA SER A 212 8.56 -10.66 -17.96
C SER A 212 7.28 -11.11 -18.67
N ASP A 213 6.15 -11.18 -17.97
CA ASP A 213 4.89 -11.72 -18.55
C ASP A 213 3.97 -10.61 -19.08
N LEU A 214 4.40 -9.35 -18.97
CA LEU A 214 3.73 -8.15 -19.48
C LEU A 214 4.56 -7.42 -20.57
N ALA A 215 5.61 -8.05 -21.10
CA ALA A 215 6.49 -7.50 -22.14
C ALA A 215 6.38 -8.26 -23.47
#